data_AF-A0A6M1QU99-F1
#
_entry.id   AF-A0A6M1QU99-F1
#
_cell.length_a   1.000
_cell.length_b   1.000
_cell.length_c   1.000
_cell.angle_alpha   90.00
_cell.angle_beta   90.00
_cell.angle_gamma   90.00
#
_symmetry.space_group_name_H-M   'P 1'
#
loop_
_entity.id
_entity.type
_entity.pdbx_description
1 polymer ?
#
loop_
_entity_poly.entity_id
_entity_poly.type
_entity_poly.pdbx_seq_one_letter_code
_entity_poly.pdbx_strand_id
1 'polypeptide(L)'
;MHEPLSPVLEKRLRRAVLDHTATEHRRSFLALVHLGIPGGKEVVHAHREDEPTDQWLRADIIHSMRRRAGVPDPIVWLTRPGGLEIEDVDLRWLAAARQAFREVGAPLTYVVVTRNAWVDPRSELSRRWKRLRYRND
;
A
#
# COMPACT_ATOMS: atom_id res chain seq x y z
N MET A 1 -4.29 12.31 0.00
CA MET A 1 -3.81 12.78 1.31
C MET A 1 -3.47 14.25 1.18
N HIS A 2 -3.32 14.99 2.28
CA HIS A 2 -2.93 16.41 2.23
C HIS A 2 -1.79 16.69 3.21
N GLU A 3 -0.95 17.67 2.89
CA GLU A 3 0.06 18.16 3.82
C GLU A 3 -0.56 19.17 4.81
N PRO A 4 -0.05 19.23 6.06
CA PRO A 4 1.02 18.38 6.62
C PRO A 4 0.52 16.97 6.96
N LEU A 5 1.38 15.95 6.76
CA LEU A 5 1.10 14.59 7.25
C LEU A 5 1.29 14.52 8.77
N SER A 6 0.51 13.68 9.46
CA SER A 6 0.77 13.42 10.87
C SER A 6 2.11 12.68 11.04
N PRO A 7 2.88 12.95 12.11
CA PRO A 7 4.16 12.27 12.34
C PRO A 7 4.04 10.74 12.42
N VAL A 8 2.91 10.24 12.92
CA VAL A 8 2.61 8.81 13.00
C VAL A 8 2.44 8.22 11.60
N LEU A 9 1.68 8.88 10.72
CA LEU A 9 1.50 8.44 9.34
C LEU A 9 2.82 8.49 8.58
N GLU A 10 3.60 9.55 8.73
CA GLU A 10 4.92 9.67 8.11
C GLU A 10 5.86 8.52 8.53
N LYS A 11 5.91 8.20 9.82
CA LYS A 11 6.70 7.06 10.33
C LYS A 11 6.24 5.73 9.74
N ARG A 12 4.93 5.49 9.63
CA ARG A 12 4.36 4.27 9.03
C ARG A 12 4.67 4.17 7.54
N LEU A 13 4.51 5.25 6.78
CA LEU A 13 4.81 5.25 5.34
C LEU A 13 6.30 5.05 5.07
N ARG A 14 7.18 5.69 5.86
CA ARG A 14 8.62 5.43 5.82
C ARG A 14 8.93 3.96 6.14
N ARG A 15 8.19 3.37 7.09
CA ARG A 15 8.36 1.98 7.49
C ARG A 15 8.00 1.01 6.36
N ALA A 16 6.90 1.24 5.64
CA ALA A 16 6.50 0.41 4.51
C ALA A 16 7.58 0.35 3.42
N VAL A 17 8.21 1.51 3.10
CA VAL A 17 9.33 1.55 2.15
C VAL A 17 10.53 0.78 2.69
N LEU A 18 10.88 0.96 3.98
CA LEU A 18 11.99 0.24 4.62
C LEU A 18 11.83 -1.27 4.55
N ASP A 19 10.64 -1.78 4.90
CA ASP A 19 10.33 -3.20 4.87
C ASP A 19 10.45 -3.73 3.43
N HIS A 20 9.85 -3.02 2.46
CA HIS A 20 9.93 -3.41 1.06
C HIS A 20 11.38 -3.44 0.54
N THR A 21 12.19 -2.42 0.82
CA THR A 21 13.62 -2.40 0.43
C THR A 21 14.41 -3.55 1.07
N ALA A 22 14.08 -3.91 2.31
CA ALA A 22 14.78 -4.93 3.06
C ALA A 22 14.44 -6.36 2.62
N THR A 23 13.20 -6.60 2.16
CA THR A 23 12.74 -7.95 1.83
C THR A 23 12.74 -8.26 0.33
N GLU A 24 12.62 -7.25 -0.54
CA GLU A 24 12.50 -7.46 -1.98
C GLU A 24 13.75 -6.99 -2.74
N HIS A 25 14.61 -7.95 -3.05
CA HIS A 25 15.87 -7.72 -3.78
C HIS A 25 15.75 -7.97 -5.29
N ARG A 26 14.71 -8.65 -5.75
CA ARG A 26 14.54 -9.00 -7.16
C ARG A 26 14.21 -7.76 -7.98
N ARG A 27 14.53 -7.82 -9.28
CA ARG A 27 14.18 -6.76 -10.24
C ARG A 27 12.76 -6.91 -10.78
N SER A 28 12.23 -8.14 -10.76
CA SER A 28 10.88 -8.49 -11.18
C SER A 28 10.27 -9.36 -10.10
N PHE A 29 9.06 -8.99 -9.67
CA PHE A 29 8.26 -9.66 -8.64
C PHE A 29 6.80 -9.25 -8.82
N LEU A 30 5.88 -10.02 -8.24
CA LEU A 30 4.44 -9.73 -8.31
C LEU A 30 4.11 -8.47 -7.53
N ALA A 31 3.14 -7.70 -8.00
CA ALA A 31 2.59 -6.62 -7.19
C ALA A 31 1.87 -7.22 -5.96
N LEU A 32 2.14 -6.71 -4.77
CA LEU A 32 1.53 -7.17 -3.52
C LEU A 32 0.69 -6.07 -2.90
N VAL A 33 -0.57 -6.39 -2.62
CA VAL A 33 -1.47 -5.54 -1.84
C VAL A 33 -1.30 -5.91 -0.39
N HIS A 34 -0.95 -4.93 0.42
CA HIS A 34 -0.86 -5.04 1.86
C HIS A 34 -1.99 -4.25 2.52
N LEU A 35 -2.49 -4.75 3.64
CA LEU A 35 -3.47 -4.05 4.48
C LEU A 35 -3.15 -4.28 5.95
N GLY A 36 -2.93 -3.18 6.69
CA GLY A 36 -2.65 -3.25 8.12
C GLY A 36 -1.85 -2.06 8.63
N ILE A 37 -0.91 -2.32 9.53
CA ILE A 37 0.03 -1.33 10.07
C ILE A 37 1.45 -1.69 9.58
N PRO A 38 2.12 -0.82 8.80
CA PRO A 38 3.52 -1.04 8.42
C PRO A 38 4.43 -1.28 9.63
N GLY A 39 5.24 -2.33 9.58
CA GLY A 39 6.06 -2.80 10.71
C GLY A 39 5.29 -3.47 11.86
N GLY A 40 3.99 -3.74 11.66
CA GLY A 40 3.12 -4.39 12.63
C GLY A 40 2.27 -5.50 11.98
N LYS A 41 1.06 -5.71 12.50
CA LYS A 41 0.13 -6.70 11.95
C LYS A 41 -0.37 -6.26 10.57
N GLU A 42 -0.21 -7.13 9.58
CA GLU A 42 -0.69 -6.92 8.22
C GLU A 42 -1.25 -8.21 7.61
N VAL A 43 -1.97 -8.03 6.51
CA VAL A 43 -2.40 -9.09 5.61
C VAL A 43 -1.92 -8.73 4.22
N VAL A 44 -1.34 -9.71 3.51
CA VAL A 44 -0.79 -9.52 2.17
C VAL A 44 -1.54 -10.39 1.17
N HIS A 45 -1.78 -9.85 -0.02
CA HIS A 45 -2.36 -10.55 -1.16
C HIS A 45 -1.51 -10.27 -2.41
N ALA A 46 -1.12 -11.33 -3.12
CA ALA A 46 -0.36 -11.21 -4.35
C ALA A 46 -1.31 -10.97 -5.53
N HIS A 47 -1.11 -9.89 -6.27
CA HIS A 47 -1.78 -9.68 -7.55
C HIS A 47 -1.04 -10.43 -8.65
N ARG A 48 -1.79 -11.25 -9.40
CA ARG A 48 -1.33 -12.08 -10.50
C ARG A 48 -2.03 -11.62 -11.78
N GLU A 49 -1.26 -11.23 -12.79
CA GLU A 49 -1.83 -10.76 -14.07
C GLU A 49 -2.55 -11.87 -14.83
N ASP A 50 -2.12 -13.12 -14.64
CA ASP A 50 -2.74 -14.33 -15.20
C ASP A 50 -4.02 -14.76 -14.48
N GLU A 51 -4.36 -14.10 -13.37
CA GLU A 51 -5.60 -14.29 -12.63
C GLU A 51 -6.45 -13.02 -12.71
N PRO A 52 -7.23 -12.85 -13.79
CA PRO A 52 -8.02 -11.65 -13.98
C PRO A 52 -9.03 -11.49 -12.83
N THR A 53 -8.90 -10.39 -12.10
CA THR A 53 -9.82 -10.00 -11.03
C THR A 53 -10.64 -8.81 -11.48
N ASP A 54 -11.97 -8.94 -11.42
CA ASP A 54 -12.85 -7.81 -11.64
C ASP A 54 -12.85 -6.86 -10.42
N GLN A 55 -13.58 -5.75 -10.56
CA GLN A 55 -13.67 -4.73 -9.53
C GLN A 55 -14.30 -5.24 -8.22
N TRP A 56 -15.29 -6.13 -8.32
CA TRP A 56 -16.05 -6.64 -7.18
C TRP A 56 -15.22 -7.62 -6.37
N LEU A 57 -14.55 -8.55 -7.05
CA LEU A 57 -13.64 -9.51 -6.41
C LEU A 57 -12.49 -8.80 -5.69
N ARG A 58 -11.92 -7.74 -6.29
CA ARG A 58 -10.88 -6.94 -5.60
C ARG A 58 -11.43 -6.25 -4.35
N ALA A 59 -12.66 -5.73 -4.37
CA ALA A 59 -13.28 -5.13 -3.19
C ALA A 59 -13.51 -6.18 -2.09
N ASP A 60 -13.99 -7.38 -2.45
CA ASP A 60 -14.17 -8.50 -1.52
C ASP A 60 -12.85 -8.99 -0.90
N ILE A 61 -11.77 -9.02 -1.69
CA ILE A 61 -10.42 -9.29 -1.20
C ILE A 61 -10.03 -8.26 -0.13
N ILE A 62 -10.23 -6.96 -0.38
CA ILE A 62 -9.94 -5.90 0.60
C ILE A 62 -10.80 -6.06 1.87
N HIS A 63 -12.09 -6.39 1.75
CA HIS A 63 -12.95 -6.67 2.91
C HIS A 63 -12.43 -7.84 3.74
N SER A 64 -12.07 -8.93 3.08
CA SER A 64 -11.48 -10.11 3.72
C SER A 64 -10.17 -9.77 4.41
N MET A 65 -9.28 -9.02 3.75
CA MET A 65 -8.02 -8.57 4.33
C MET A 65 -8.26 -7.68 5.56
N ARG A 66 -9.20 -6.73 5.50
CA ARG A 66 -9.55 -5.85 6.63
C ARG A 66 -10.05 -6.63 7.84
N ARG A 67 -10.96 -7.59 7.63
CA ARG A 67 -11.46 -8.47 8.70
C ARG A 67 -10.34 -9.27 9.36
N ARG A 68 -9.43 -9.84 8.56
CA ARG A 68 -8.28 -10.63 9.05
C ARG A 68 -7.24 -9.77 9.77
N ALA A 69 -6.95 -8.57 9.25
CA ALA A 69 -6.03 -7.63 9.87
C ALA A 69 -6.58 -7.22 11.25
N GLY A 70 -7.86 -6.83 11.33
CA GLY A 70 -8.52 -6.51 12.60
C GLY A 70 -7.83 -5.40 13.39
N VAL A 71 -7.17 -4.47 12.69
CA VAL A 71 -6.49 -3.31 13.28
C VAL A 71 -7.32 -2.04 13.04
N PRO A 72 -7.27 -1.06 13.96
CA PRO A 72 -7.86 0.26 13.73
C PRO A 72 -7.08 1.03 12.67
N ASP A 73 -7.78 1.82 11.86
CA ASP A 73 -7.24 2.72 10.84
C ASP A 73 -6.12 2.09 9.98
N PRO A 74 -6.39 0.95 9.29
CA PRO A 74 -5.39 0.28 8.47
C PRO A 74 -4.98 1.15 7.27
N ILE A 75 -3.70 1.05 6.91
CA ILE A 75 -3.17 1.55 5.64
C ILE A 75 -3.29 0.42 4.63
N VAL A 76 -3.72 0.77 3.41
CA VAL A 76 -3.57 -0.10 2.24
C VAL A 76 -2.33 0.37 1.48
N TRP A 77 -1.38 -0.52 1.19
CA TRP A 77 -0.26 -0.16 0.34
C TRP A 77 0.03 -1.23 -0.70
N LEU A 78 0.35 -0.80 -1.90
CA LEU A 78 0.71 -1.67 -3.02
C LEU A 78 2.22 -1.61 -3.22
N THR A 79 2.91 -2.74 -3.07
CA THR A 79 4.30 -2.86 -3.50
C THR A 79 4.35 -3.42 -4.91
N ARG A 80 5.19 -2.87 -5.79
CA ARG A 80 5.36 -3.36 -7.15
C ARG A 80 6.72 -2.98 -7.72
N PRO A 81 7.21 -3.68 -8.76
CA PRO A 81 8.37 -3.22 -9.51
C PRO A 81 8.06 -1.90 -10.22
N GLY A 82 9.11 -1.21 -10.68
CA GLY A 82 8.99 0.04 -11.42
C GLY A 82 9.32 1.29 -10.60
N GLY A 83 8.96 2.44 -11.17
CA GLY A 83 9.16 3.77 -10.58
C GLY A 83 7.87 4.33 -9.96
N LEU A 84 7.83 5.65 -9.77
CA LEU A 84 6.71 6.36 -9.14
C LEU A 84 5.60 6.73 -10.14
N GLU A 85 5.79 6.43 -11.42
CA GLU A 85 4.77 6.61 -12.45
C GLU A 85 3.53 5.78 -12.08
N ILE A 86 2.34 6.39 -12.10
CA ILE A 86 1.10 5.68 -11.78
C ILE A 86 0.79 4.67 -12.88
N GLU A 87 0.55 3.42 -12.49
CA GLU A 87 0.22 2.33 -13.38
C GLU A 87 -1.24 1.88 -13.19
N ASP A 88 -1.80 1.19 -14.17
CA ASP A 88 -3.18 0.70 -14.12
C ASP A 88 -3.47 -0.17 -12.89
N VAL A 89 -2.49 -0.97 -12.46
CA VAL A 89 -2.60 -1.81 -11.27
C VAL A 89 -2.83 -0.96 -10.01
N ASP A 90 -2.22 0.23 -9.94
CA ASP A 90 -2.38 1.15 -8.82
C ASP A 90 -3.82 1.66 -8.74
N LEU A 91 -4.38 2.04 -9.89
CA LEU A 91 -5.73 2.58 -9.99
C LEU A 91 -6.80 1.51 -9.76
N ARG A 92 -6.59 0.29 -10.26
CA ARG A 92 -7.50 -0.85 -10.06
C ARG A 92 -7.62 -1.23 -8.59
N TRP A 93 -6.51 -1.28 -7.87
CA TRP A 93 -6.51 -1.58 -6.44
C TRP A 93 -6.98 -0.39 -5.59
N LEU A 94 -6.64 0.84 -5.97
CA LEU A 94 -7.18 2.03 -5.34
C LEU A 94 -8.72 2.11 -5.45
N ALA A 95 -9.28 1.80 -6.63
CA ALA A 95 -10.73 1.79 -6.84
C ALA A 95 -11.40 0.75 -5.93
N ALA A 96 -10.88 -0.47 -5.89
CA ALA A 96 -11.37 -1.54 -5.02
C ALA A 96 -11.28 -1.20 -3.54
N ALA A 97 -10.14 -0.68 -3.08
CA ALA A 97 -9.96 -0.27 -1.68
C ALA A 97 -10.92 0.87 -1.32
N ARG A 98 -11.12 1.83 -2.22
CA ARG A 98 -12.06 2.94 -2.00
C ARG A 98 -13.50 2.46 -1.87
N GLN A 99 -13.92 1.52 -2.71
CA GLN A 99 -15.24 0.92 -2.61
C GLN A 99 -15.39 0.19 -1.27
N ALA A 100 -14.48 -0.72 -0.94
CA ALA A 100 -14.57 -1.52 0.27
C ALA A 100 -14.59 -0.65 1.56
N PHE A 101 -13.77 0.40 1.62
CA PHE A 101 -13.76 1.30 2.78
C PHE A 101 -15.00 2.18 2.85
N ARG A 102 -15.54 2.64 1.72
CA ARG A 102 -16.80 3.41 1.69
C ARG A 102 -18.00 2.59 2.17
N GLU A 103 -18.09 1.31 1.78
CA GLU A 103 -19.18 0.41 2.17
C GLU A 103 -19.27 0.20 3.69
N VAL A 104 -18.16 0.35 4.40
CA VAL A 104 -18.10 0.25 5.88
C VAL A 104 -17.97 1.60 6.58
N GLY A 105 -18.09 2.71 5.84
CA GLY A 105 -17.99 4.07 6.39
C GLY A 105 -16.62 4.43 6.98
N ALA A 106 -15.53 3.79 6.51
CA ALA A 106 -14.19 4.01 7.04
C ALA A 106 -13.32 4.90 6.13
N PRO A 107 -12.40 5.70 6.68
CA PRO A 107 -11.45 6.49 5.89
C PRO A 107 -10.37 5.59 5.27
N LEU A 108 -9.97 5.89 4.03
CA LEU A 108 -8.93 5.14 3.32
C LEU A 108 -7.60 5.91 3.28
N THR A 109 -6.55 5.30 3.81
CA THR A 109 -5.15 5.64 3.47
C THR A 109 -4.62 4.63 2.47
N TYR A 110 -4.26 5.09 1.26
CA TYR A 110 -3.73 4.28 0.17
C TYR A 110 -2.42 4.90 -0.34
N VAL A 111 -1.39 4.08 -0.52
CA VAL A 111 -0.14 4.48 -1.19
C VAL A 111 0.41 3.36 -2.08
N VAL A 112 1.15 3.74 -3.11
CA VAL A 112 2.01 2.83 -3.87
C VAL A 112 3.42 2.95 -3.29
N VAL A 113 4.06 1.84 -3.00
CA VAL A 113 5.39 1.73 -2.43
C VAL A 113 6.31 1.11 -3.47
N THR A 114 7.39 1.80 -3.76
CA THR A 114 8.47 1.34 -4.64
C THR A 114 9.74 1.17 -3.83
N ARG A 115 10.82 0.73 -4.48
CA ARG A 115 12.10 0.41 -3.82
C ARG A 115 12.61 1.50 -2.87
N ASN A 116 12.36 2.78 -3.14
CA ASN A 116 12.90 3.87 -2.33
C ASN A 116 11.92 5.03 -2.13
N ALA A 117 10.63 4.82 -2.37
CA ALA A 117 9.65 5.89 -2.29
C ALA A 117 8.24 5.36 -2.06
N TRP A 118 7.35 6.27 -1.69
CA TRP A 118 5.91 6.05 -1.78
C TRP A 118 5.24 7.23 -2.49
N VAL A 119 4.09 6.97 -3.09
CA VAL A 119 3.21 7.99 -3.70
C VAL A 119 1.74 7.69 -3.37
N ASP A 120 0.95 8.74 -3.15
CA ASP A 120 -0.52 8.67 -3.14
C ASP A 120 -1.06 8.94 -4.54
N PRO A 121 -1.60 7.96 -5.27
CA PRO A 121 -2.12 8.18 -6.62
C PRO A 121 -3.30 9.16 -6.70
N ARG A 122 -3.92 9.52 -5.56
CA ARG A 122 -5.05 10.45 -5.51
C ARG A 122 -4.63 11.91 -5.50
N SER A 123 -3.47 12.21 -4.92
CA SER A 123 -2.99 13.57 -4.70
C SER A 123 -1.57 13.80 -5.22
N GLU A 124 -0.93 12.77 -5.76
CA GLU A 124 0.47 12.72 -6.22
C GLU A 124 1.52 13.05 -5.14
N LEU A 125 1.06 13.29 -3.91
CA LEU A 125 1.91 13.48 -2.75
C LEU A 125 2.82 12.25 -2.61
N SER A 126 4.11 12.51 -2.51
CA SER A 126 5.13 11.45 -2.49
C SER A 126 6.30 11.82 -1.59
N ARG A 127 7.03 10.79 -1.17
CA ARG A 127 8.36 10.95 -0.55
C ARG A 127 9.30 9.92 -1.11
N ARG A 128 10.53 10.35 -1.40
CA ARG A 128 11.61 9.52 -1.95
C ARG A 128 12.87 9.67 -1.10
N TRP A 129 13.56 8.56 -0.91
CA TRP A 129 14.83 8.51 -0.18
C TRP A 129 15.97 8.10 -1.09
N LYS A 130 17.07 8.86 -1.08
CA LYS A 130 18.33 8.46 -1.76
C LYS A 130 19.05 7.34 -1.02
N ARG A 131 18.98 7.35 0.32
CA ARG A 131 19.54 6.32 1.20
C ARG A 131 18.57 6.08 2.34
N LEU A 132 18.04 4.86 2.41
CA LEU A 132 17.14 4.44 3.46
C LEU A 132 17.92 3.53 4.40
N ARG A 133 17.97 3.89 5.69
CA ARG A 133 18.63 3.10 6.73
C ARG A 133 17.61 2.79 7.82
N TYR A 134 17.62 1.55 8.28
CA TYR A 134 16.98 1.16 9.51
C TYR A 134 17.67 1.95 10.63
N ARG A 135 16.93 2.84 11.32
CA ARG A 135 17.36 3.37 12.61
C ARG A 135 16.59 2.53 13.62
N ASN A 136 17.30 1.77 14.45
CA ASN A 136 16.72 1.22 15.66
C ASN A 136 16.58 2.41 16.61
N ASP A 137 15.40 3.01 16.65
CA ASP A 137 14.99 3.92 17.72
C ASP A 137 14.12 3.12 18.70
#